data_AF-A0AAD7D982-F1
#
_entry.id   AF-A0AAD7D982-F1
#
_cell.length_a   1.000
_cell.length_b   1.000
_cell.length_c   1.000
_cell.angle_alpha   90.00
_cell.angle_beta   90.00
_cell.angle_gamma   90.00
#
_symmetry.space_group_name_H-M   'P 1'
#
loop_
_entity.id
_entity.type
_entity.pdbx_description
1 polymer ?
#
loop_
_entity_poly.entity_id
_entity_poly.type
_entity_poly.pdbx_seq_one_letter_code
_entity_poly.pdbx_strand_id
1 'polypeptide(L)'
;MCFLGQTTQGVYRSDPLDGIHPDAINRYYGVHGPHSDRHRNQTGAGHASDDDEGSDRSSDEGDPDDVEVVLENRIGQDQERNIRHAPIKVARHESPFDNAEQEVLFMVLLRDVFELGELPEHYGVRDEEWETDDYPEMEIIRPGTRGKEIPIVLLRDEWFPRAVKWVQALDVMSRVLSQVEADA
;
A
#
# COMPACT_ATOMS: atom_id res chain seq x y z
N MET A 1 7.08 -11.41 24.97
CA MET A 1 7.45 -10.26 24.12
C MET A 1 6.19 -9.81 23.41
N CYS A 2 5.71 -8.59 23.65
CA CYS A 2 4.58 -8.02 22.89
C CYS A 2 5.16 -7.16 21.75
N PHE A 3 4.62 -7.31 20.55
CA PHE A 3 5.01 -6.51 19.40
C PHE A 3 4.47 -5.07 19.56
N LEU A 4 5.27 -4.06 19.22
CA LEU A 4 4.97 -2.63 19.39
C LEU A 4 3.64 -2.18 18.73
N GLY A 5 3.18 -2.92 17.71
CA GLY A 5 1.87 -2.72 17.08
C GLY A 5 0.68 -3.02 18.01
N GLN A 6 0.81 -3.98 18.93
CA GLN A 6 -0.28 -4.36 19.86
C GLN A 6 -0.52 -3.32 20.95
N THR A 7 0.50 -2.56 21.35
CA THR A 7 0.38 -1.49 22.34
C THR A 7 -0.10 -0.16 21.74
N THR A 8 0.06 0.03 20.43
CA THR A 8 -0.22 1.30 19.75
C THR A 8 -1.47 1.27 18.88
N GLN A 9 -1.83 0.13 18.28
CA GLN A 9 -2.98 -0.01 17.38
C GLN A 9 -4.16 -0.77 17.99
N GLY A 10 -4.05 -1.17 19.26
CA GLY A 10 -5.03 -1.99 19.95
C GLY A 10 -4.89 -3.48 19.61
N VAL A 11 -5.24 -4.33 20.57
CA VAL A 11 -5.43 -5.75 20.35
C VAL A 11 -6.85 -5.93 19.82
N TYR A 12 -7.04 -6.67 18.72
CA TYR A 12 -8.36 -7.09 18.28
C TYR A 12 -9.05 -7.79 19.46
N ARG A 13 -10.04 -7.12 20.09
CA ARG A 13 -10.68 -7.60 21.33
C ARG A 13 -11.38 -8.95 21.15
N SER A 14 -11.63 -9.32 19.91
CA SER A 14 -12.14 -10.61 19.48
C SER A 14 -11.50 -10.89 18.14
N ASP A 15 -10.37 -11.59 18.14
CA ASP A 15 -9.90 -12.22 16.91
C ASP A 15 -10.86 -13.38 16.63
N PRO A 16 -11.69 -13.31 15.55
CA PRO A 16 -12.63 -14.39 15.23
C PRO A 16 -11.93 -15.71 14.88
N LEU A 17 -10.60 -15.68 14.76
CA LEU A 17 -9.74 -16.84 14.50
C LEU A 17 -8.98 -17.31 15.75
N ASP A 18 -9.21 -16.69 16.91
CA ASP A 18 -8.56 -17.09 18.17
C ASP A 18 -8.99 -18.52 18.56
N GLY A 19 -8.02 -19.41 18.75
CA GLY A 19 -8.24 -20.84 19.02
C GLY A 19 -8.44 -21.73 17.79
N ILE A 20 -8.42 -21.19 16.57
CA ILE A 20 -8.45 -22.00 15.34
C ILE A 20 -7.02 -22.46 15.02
N HIS A 21 -6.83 -23.78 14.96
CA HIS A 21 -5.52 -24.36 14.63
C HIS A 21 -5.07 -23.92 13.22
N PRO A 22 -3.81 -23.51 13.01
CA PRO A 22 -3.33 -23.01 11.71
C PRO A 22 -3.55 -24.01 10.56
N ASP A 23 -3.49 -25.31 10.82
CA ASP A 23 -3.79 -26.34 9.82
C ASP A 23 -5.27 -26.33 9.36
N ALA A 24 -6.20 -25.93 10.23
CA ALA A 24 -7.59 -25.75 9.85
C ALA A 24 -7.75 -24.54 8.91
N ILE A 25 -7.03 -23.45 9.19
CA ILE A 25 -6.99 -22.29 8.28
C ILE A 25 -6.43 -22.74 6.94
N ASN A 26 -5.24 -23.35 6.90
CA ASN A 26 -4.62 -23.82 5.65
C ASN A 26 -5.50 -24.78 4.84
N ARG A 27 -6.27 -25.64 5.52
CA ARG A 27 -7.15 -26.62 4.87
C ARG A 27 -8.37 -25.96 4.21
N TYR A 28 -8.92 -24.90 4.81
CA TYR A 28 -10.18 -24.28 4.35
C TYR A 28 -9.98 -22.95 3.61
N TYR A 29 -8.81 -22.31 3.74
CA TYR A 29 -8.45 -21.10 2.98
C TYR A 29 -8.06 -21.39 1.52
N GLY A 30 -8.27 -22.63 1.04
CA GLY A 30 -8.23 -22.98 -0.37
C GLY A 30 -6.85 -23.22 -0.98
N VAL A 31 -5.78 -23.29 -0.17
CA VAL A 31 -4.42 -23.54 -0.70
C VAL A 31 -4.23 -25.01 -1.09
N HIS A 32 -5.02 -25.93 -0.52
CA HIS A 32 -4.88 -27.38 -0.71
C HIS A 32 -6.18 -28.11 -1.10
N GLY A 33 -7.16 -27.42 -1.68
CA GLY A 33 -8.29 -28.12 -2.32
C GLY A 33 -7.83 -28.99 -3.50
N PRO A 34 -8.57 -30.04 -3.89
CA PRO A 34 -8.34 -30.66 -5.19
C PRO A 34 -8.33 -29.56 -6.24
N HIS A 35 -7.39 -29.61 -7.20
CA HIS A 35 -7.31 -28.62 -8.26
C HIS A 35 -8.71 -28.45 -8.86
N SER A 36 -9.36 -27.34 -8.53
CA SER A 36 -10.56 -26.93 -9.24
C SER A 36 -10.02 -26.46 -10.56
N ASP A 37 -10.31 -27.22 -11.62
CA ASP A 37 -9.96 -26.84 -12.98
C ASP A 37 -10.56 -25.46 -13.24
N ARG A 38 -9.69 -24.46 -13.15
CA ARG A 38 -10.04 -23.08 -13.39
C ARG A 38 -10.42 -23.01 -14.86
N HIS A 39 -11.67 -22.66 -15.14
CA HIS A 39 -12.02 -22.30 -16.50
C HIS A 39 -11.08 -21.18 -16.97
N ARG A 40 -10.72 -21.20 -18.26
CA ARG A 40 -9.67 -20.40 -18.92
C ARG A 40 -9.73 -18.87 -18.70
N ASN A 41 -10.75 -18.37 -18.00
CA ASN A 41 -11.02 -16.96 -17.75
C ASN A 41 -11.20 -16.58 -16.26
N GLN A 42 -10.91 -17.46 -15.29
CA GLN A 42 -10.94 -17.11 -13.86
C GLN A 42 -9.55 -16.73 -13.34
N THR A 43 -9.32 -15.42 -13.15
CA THR A 43 -8.17 -14.92 -12.37
C THR A 43 -8.52 -15.02 -10.89
N GLY A 44 -7.67 -15.64 -10.07
CA GLY A 44 -7.89 -15.92 -8.65
C GLY A 44 -8.04 -14.72 -7.70
N ALA A 45 -8.49 -13.56 -8.17
CA ALA A 45 -9.05 -12.50 -7.36
C ALA A 45 -10.54 -12.79 -7.20
N GLY A 46 -10.98 -13.11 -5.98
CA GLY A 46 -12.33 -13.64 -5.67
C GLY A 46 -13.45 -13.04 -6.51
N HIS A 47 -13.99 -13.83 -7.44
CA HIS A 47 -15.17 -13.49 -8.20
C HIS A 47 -16.38 -13.81 -7.31
N ALA A 48 -17.09 -12.78 -6.84
CA ALA A 48 -18.44 -12.99 -6.33
C ALA A 48 -19.26 -13.59 -7.48
N SER A 49 -19.87 -14.74 -7.22
CA SER A 49 -20.74 -15.44 -8.16
C SER A 49 -22.04 -14.64 -8.30
N ASP A 50 -22.16 -13.89 -9.38
CA ASP A 50 -23.48 -13.55 -9.92
C ASP A 50 -23.72 -14.46 -11.12
N ASP A 51 -24.83 -15.18 -11.04
CA ASP A 51 -25.35 -16.13 -12.01
C ASP A 51 -25.36 -15.55 -13.44
N ASP A 52 -24.88 -16.31 -14.42
CA ASP A 52 -25.48 -16.24 -15.76
C ASP A 52 -25.34 -17.58 -16.48
N GLU A 53 -26.51 -18.12 -16.85
CA GLU A 53 -26.68 -19.36 -17.58
C GLU A 53 -26.31 -19.16 -19.06
N GLY A 54 -25.59 -20.12 -19.63
CA GLY A 54 -25.67 -20.42 -21.06
C GLY A 54 -24.45 -20.06 -21.91
N SER A 55 -23.76 -21.09 -22.39
CA SER A 55 -23.78 -21.45 -23.82
C SER A 55 -22.82 -22.61 -24.07
N ASP A 56 -23.40 -23.75 -24.43
CA ASP A 56 -22.76 -24.76 -25.26
C ASP A 56 -22.08 -24.11 -26.47
N ARG A 57 -20.86 -24.55 -26.81
CA ARG A 57 -20.35 -24.62 -28.19
C ARG A 57 -19.00 -25.35 -28.26
N SER A 58 -19.10 -26.57 -28.78
CA SER A 58 -18.22 -27.15 -29.81
C SER A 58 -16.75 -27.39 -29.46
N SER A 59 -16.44 -28.63 -29.13
CA SER A 59 -15.09 -29.22 -29.22
C SER A 59 -14.52 -29.05 -30.63
N ASP A 60 -13.37 -28.40 -30.72
CA ASP A 60 -12.43 -28.53 -31.85
C ASP A 60 -11.08 -28.86 -31.21
N GLU A 61 -10.67 -30.12 -31.35
CA GLU A 61 -9.40 -30.65 -30.82
C GLU A 61 -8.25 -30.09 -31.66
N GLY A 62 -7.83 -28.88 -31.35
CA GLY A 62 -6.54 -28.34 -31.76
C GLY A 62 -5.41 -28.94 -30.93
N ASP A 63 -4.30 -29.27 -31.59
CA ASP A 63 -3.07 -29.80 -30.98
C ASP A 63 -2.65 -28.95 -29.77
N PRO A 64 -2.51 -29.53 -28.56
CA PRO A 64 -2.22 -28.77 -27.33
C PRO A 64 -0.96 -27.88 -27.43
N ASP A 65 0.03 -28.27 -28.25
CA ASP A 65 1.25 -27.51 -28.47
C ASP A 65 0.99 -26.15 -29.19
N ASP A 66 0.02 -26.08 -30.10
CA ASP A 66 -0.30 -24.84 -30.82
C ASP A 66 -1.05 -23.83 -29.93
N VAL A 67 -1.80 -24.32 -28.94
CA VAL A 67 -2.59 -23.48 -28.02
C VAL A 67 -1.68 -22.86 -26.95
N GLU A 68 -0.65 -23.58 -26.52
CA GLU A 68 0.33 -23.14 -25.51
C GLU A 68 1.21 -22.01 -26.06
N VAL A 69 1.73 -22.15 -27.29
CA VAL A 69 2.55 -21.12 -27.96
C VAL A 69 1.76 -19.83 -28.22
N VAL A 70 0.47 -19.92 -28.57
CA VAL A 70 -0.38 -18.74 -28.78
C VAL A 70 -0.72 -18.04 -27.45
N LEU A 71 -0.89 -18.81 -26.37
CA LEU A 71 -1.15 -18.26 -25.04
C LEU A 71 0.08 -17.57 -24.47
N GLU A 72 1.26 -18.18 -24.58
CA GLU A 72 2.54 -17.57 -24.18
C GLU A 72 2.81 -16.26 -24.94
N ASN A 73 2.61 -16.25 -26.26
CA ASN A 73 2.77 -15.04 -27.07
C ASN A 73 1.76 -13.95 -26.68
N ARG A 74 0.53 -14.32 -26.32
CA ARG A 74 -0.51 -13.38 -25.90
C ARG A 74 -0.23 -12.82 -24.50
N ILE A 75 0.23 -13.66 -23.56
CA ILE A 75 0.70 -13.24 -22.24
C ILE A 75 1.91 -12.32 -22.37
N GLY A 76 2.88 -12.66 -23.24
CA GLY A 76 4.03 -11.81 -23.54
C GLY A 76 3.62 -10.42 -24.06
N GLN A 77 2.69 -10.37 -25.02
CA GLN A 77 2.17 -9.10 -25.56
C GLN A 77 1.36 -8.27 -24.55
N ASP A 78 0.59 -8.93 -23.67
CA ASP A 78 -0.21 -8.25 -22.64
C ASP A 78 0.67 -7.75 -21.47
N GLN A 79 1.73 -8.47 -21.14
CA GLN A 79 2.70 -8.08 -20.11
C GLN A 79 3.71 -7.04 -20.62
N GLU A 80 4.04 -7.03 -21.91
CA GLU A 80 5.02 -6.11 -22.51
C GLU A 80 4.68 -4.63 -22.28
N ARG A 81 3.40 -4.29 -22.11
CA ARG A 81 2.93 -2.91 -21.89
C ARG A 81 3.04 -2.50 -20.42
N ASN A 82 2.89 -3.46 -19.52
CA ASN A 82 2.85 -3.25 -18.07
C ASN A 82 4.22 -3.42 -17.39
N ILE A 83 5.22 -3.99 -18.09
CA ILE A 83 6.59 -4.22 -17.59
C ILE A 83 7.59 -3.25 -18.26
N ARG A 84 7.16 -2.04 -18.67
CA ARG A 84 8.03 -1.05 -19.36
C ARG A 84 8.41 0.18 -18.52
N HIS A 85 8.06 0.24 -17.25
CA HIS A 85 8.82 1.15 -16.38
C HIS A 85 10.14 0.47 -16.01
N ALA A 86 11.25 1.19 -16.19
CA ALA A 86 12.48 0.82 -15.49
C ALA A 86 12.12 0.64 -14.00
N PRO A 87 12.61 -0.41 -13.32
CA PRO A 87 12.36 -0.59 -11.90
C PRO A 87 12.55 0.74 -11.18
N ILE A 88 11.50 1.21 -10.52
CA ILE A 88 11.61 2.40 -9.67
C ILE A 88 12.71 2.07 -8.67
N LYS A 89 13.74 2.91 -8.63
CA LYS A 89 14.83 2.74 -7.66
C LYS A 89 14.19 2.83 -6.28
N VAL A 90 13.99 1.66 -5.68
CA VAL A 90 13.54 1.56 -4.29
C VAL A 90 14.58 2.31 -3.47
N ALA A 91 14.11 3.15 -2.55
CA ALA A 91 15.00 3.80 -1.60
C ALA A 91 15.88 2.70 -0.99
N ARG A 92 17.20 2.92 -1.00
CA ARG A 92 18.12 1.97 -0.39
C ARG A 92 17.74 1.85 1.08
N HIS A 93 17.93 0.67 1.68
CA HIS A 93 17.78 0.46 3.13
C HIS A 93 18.80 1.27 3.98
N GLU A 94 19.48 2.23 3.38
CA GLU A 94 20.48 3.07 4.01
C GLU A 94 19.77 4.17 4.80
N SER A 95 20.30 4.49 5.98
CA SER A 95 19.85 5.61 6.79
C SER A 95 19.90 6.89 5.96
N PRO A 96 18.92 7.80 6.07
CA PRO A 96 19.02 9.11 5.42
C PRO A 96 20.16 9.97 6.01
N PHE A 97 20.72 9.59 7.16
CA PHE A 97 21.82 10.29 7.83
C PHE A 97 23.17 9.64 7.51
N ASP A 98 24.17 10.47 7.19
CA ASP A 98 25.53 10.02 6.88
C ASP A 98 26.31 9.56 8.12
N ASN A 99 25.93 10.06 9.30
CA ASN A 99 26.58 9.75 10.57
C ASN A 99 25.57 9.64 11.73
N ALA A 100 25.98 8.94 12.79
CA ALA A 100 25.15 8.71 13.98
C ALA A 100 24.87 10.00 14.77
N GLU A 101 25.73 11.01 14.66
CA GLU A 101 25.53 12.30 15.33
C GLU A 101 24.34 13.07 14.75
N GLN A 102 24.15 13.05 13.42
CA GLN A 102 22.98 13.61 12.76
C GLN A 102 21.69 12.89 13.16
N GLU A 103 21.72 11.56 13.26
CA GLU A 103 20.55 10.79 13.70
C GLU A 103 20.16 11.16 15.14
N VAL A 104 21.15 11.29 16.05
CA VAL A 104 20.91 11.75 17.42
C VAL A 104 20.37 13.17 17.44
N LEU A 105 20.95 14.07 16.64
CA LEU A 105 20.49 15.46 16.53
C LEU A 105 19.05 15.53 16.02
N PHE A 106 18.71 14.77 14.98
CA PHE A 106 17.37 14.64 14.45
C PHE A 106 16.38 14.18 15.53
N MET A 107 16.71 13.12 16.27
CA MET A 107 15.82 12.58 17.31
C MET A 107 15.59 13.58 18.45
N VAL A 108 16.62 14.36 18.82
CA VAL A 108 16.51 15.41 19.84
C VAL A 108 15.62 16.55 19.35
N LEU A 109 15.92 17.10 18.16
CA LEU A 109 15.14 18.20 17.57
C LEU A 109 13.69 17.79 17.31
N LEU A 110 13.46 16.57 16.84
CA LEU A 110 12.12 16.06 16.57
C LEU A 110 11.26 16.01 17.84
N ARG A 111 11.83 15.56 18.96
CA ARG A 111 11.13 15.55 20.24
C ARG A 111 10.77 16.97 20.66
N ASP A 112 11.71 17.90 20.55
CA ASP A 112 11.51 19.29 20.98
C ASP A 112 10.44 19.98 20.11
N VAL A 113 10.42 19.72 18.79
CA VAL A 113 9.37 20.21 17.87
C VAL A 113 8.01 19.59 18.17
N PHE A 114 7.95 18.30 18.52
CA PHE A 114 6.71 17.65 18.93
C PHE A 114 6.14 18.24 20.23
N GLU A 115 7.00 18.61 21.18
CA GLU A 115 6.58 19.25 22.43
C GLU A 115 6.12 20.69 22.20
N LEU A 116 6.77 21.41 21.29
CA LEU A 116 6.41 22.79 20.96
C LEU A 116 5.15 22.90 20.08
N GLY A 117 4.86 21.86 19.30
CA GLY A 117 3.68 21.81 18.43
C GLY A 117 3.76 22.77 17.24
N GLU A 118 4.97 23.17 16.81
CA GLU A 118 5.13 24.07 15.67
C GLU A 118 4.73 23.36 14.37
N LEU A 119 3.96 24.05 13.53
CA LEU A 119 3.53 23.57 12.23
C LEU A 119 4.42 24.19 11.13
N PRO A 120 5.19 23.38 10.40
CA PRO A 120 5.98 23.85 9.27
C PRO A 120 5.11 24.43 8.14
N GLU A 121 5.63 25.44 7.45
CA GLU A 121 4.99 26.05 6.28
C GLU A 121 5.25 25.22 5.02
N HIS A 122 4.33 25.32 4.06
CA HIS A 122 4.33 24.71 2.73
C HIS A 122 4.15 23.19 2.69
N TYR A 123 3.59 22.59 3.74
CA TYR A 123 3.35 21.14 3.80
C TYR A 123 1.87 20.74 3.74
N GLY A 124 0.95 21.70 3.59
CA GLY A 124 -0.50 21.46 3.47
C GLY A 124 -1.18 21.11 4.79
N VAL A 125 -0.57 21.43 5.93
CA VAL A 125 -1.12 21.13 7.27
C VAL A 125 -1.63 22.36 8.01
N ARG A 126 -1.32 23.56 7.52
CA ARG A 126 -1.79 24.80 8.13
C ARG A 126 -3.12 25.20 7.52
N ASP A 127 -3.99 25.75 8.35
CA ASP A 127 -5.30 26.24 7.93
C ASP A 127 -5.19 27.26 6.79
N GLU A 128 -4.10 28.05 6.74
CA GLU A 128 -3.87 29.04 5.68
C GLU A 128 -3.52 28.44 4.31
N GLU A 129 -3.14 27.16 4.26
CA GLU A 129 -2.72 26.46 3.04
C GLU A 129 -3.86 25.69 2.38
N TRP A 130 -5.00 25.59 3.07
CA TRP A 130 -6.14 24.85 2.57
C TRP A 130 -6.98 25.73 1.64
N GLU A 131 -7.39 25.16 0.52
CA GLU A 131 -8.32 25.82 -0.42
C GLU A 131 -9.72 26.02 0.19
N THR A 132 -10.03 25.27 1.26
CA THR A 132 -11.28 25.30 2.01
C THR A 132 -10.97 25.57 3.48
N ASP A 133 -11.91 26.16 4.23
CA ASP A 133 -11.79 26.47 5.67
C ASP A 133 -11.60 25.24 6.60
N ASP A 134 -11.41 24.03 6.07
CA ASP A 134 -11.22 22.82 6.86
C ASP A 134 -10.27 21.82 6.21
N TYR A 135 -9.74 20.91 7.03
CA TYR A 135 -8.84 19.85 6.59
C TYR A 135 -9.57 18.90 5.62
N PRO A 136 -8.95 18.48 4.50
CA PRO A 136 -9.60 17.60 3.54
C PRO A 136 -9.89 16.22 4.13
N GLU A 137 -11.15 15.97 4.47
CA GLU A 137 -11.62 14.68 5.03
C GLU A 137 -12.00 13.65 3.97
N MET A 138 -11.79 13.93 2.68
CA MET A 138 -12.10 13.01 1.60
C MET A 138 -11.08 13.10 0.47
N GLU A 139 -10.59 11.95 0.03
CA GLU A 139 -9.72 11.82 -1.14
C GLU A 139 -10.28 10.77 -2.10
N ILE A 140 -10.27 11.06 -3.40
CA ILE A 140 -10.74 10.13 -4.43
C ILE A 140 -9.54 9.45 -5.07
N ILE A 141 -9.39 8.15 -4.83
CA ILE A 141 -8.37 7.33 -5.49
C ILE A 141 -8.95 6.68 -6.73
N ARG A 142 -8.18 6.72 -7.83
CA ARG A 142 -8.50 6.04 -9.09
C ARG A 142 -7.58 4.82 -9.28
N PRO A 143 -7.98 3.63 -8.82
CA PRO A 143 -7.20 2.43 -9.06
C PRO A 143 -7.27 2.02 -10.55
N GLY A 144 -6.13 2.10 -11.24
CA GLY A 144 -5.95 1.59 -12.60
C GLY A 144 -6.55 2.43 -13.73
N THR A 145 -6.31 2.01 -14.97
CA THR A 145 -6.63 2.77 -16.21
C THR A 145 -8.09 2.71 -16.65
N ARG A 146 -8.93 1.86 -16.04
CA ARG A 146 -10.37 1.73 -16.34
C ARG A 146 -11.27 2.01 -15.11
N GLY A 147 -10.70 2.53 -14.03
CA GLY A 147 -11.16 2.37 -12.65
C GLY A 147 -12.37 3.19 -12.21
N LYS A 148 -13.22 2.56 -11.39
CA LYS A 148 -14.19 3.21 -10.51
C LYS A 148 -13.44 4.09 -9.50
N GLU A 149 -13.94 5.30 -9.27
CA GLU A 149 -13.46 6.18 -8.21
C GLU A 149 -13.80 5.60 -6.85
N ILE A 150 -12.80 5.49 -5.98
CA ILE A 150 -12.99 5.06 -4.59
C ILE A 150 -12.83 6.30 -3.72
N PRO A 151 -13.91 6.82 -3.11
CA PRO A 151 -13.80 7.84 -2.10
C PRO A 151 -13.25 7.21 -0.81
N ILE A 152 -12.17 7.78 -0.31
CA ILE A 152 -11.58 7.44 0.98
C ILE A 152 -11.89 8.57 1.94
N VAL A 153 -12.50 8.23 3.07
CA VAL A 153 -12.75 9.17 4.15
C VAL A 153 -11.50 9.27 5.01
N LEU A 154 -10.94 10.47 5.09
CA LEU A 154 -9.79 10.82 5.91
C LEU A 154 -10.30 11.49 7.19
N LEU A 155 -10.73 10.68 8.17
CA LEU A 155 -11.19 11.19 9.46
C LEU A 155 -10.15 12.13 10.08
N ARG A 156 -10.52 13.40 10.29
CA ARG A 156 -9.61 14.43 10.81
C ARG A 156 -8.95 14.01 12.11
N ASP A 157 -9.72 13.45 13.05
CA ASP A 157 -9.23 13.02 14.36
C ASP A 157 -8.11 11.97 14.29
N GLU A 158 -8.06 11.18 13.21
CA GLU A 158 -7.03 10.16 13.02
C GLU A 158 -5.88 10.64 12.12
N TRP A 159 -6.22 11.28 11.00
CA TRP A 159 -5.27 11.61 9.94
C TRP A 159 -4.55 12.93 10.18
N PHE A 160 -5.23 13.95 10.70
CA PHE A 160 -4.61 15.26 10.91
C PHE A 160 -3.45 15.19 11.92
N PRO A 161 -3.59 14.55 13.11
CA PRO A 161 -2.46 14.41 14.03
C PRO A 161 -1.29 13.60 13.44
N ARG A 162 -1.55 12.68 12.51
CA ARG A 162 -0.52 11.91 11.81
C ARG A 162 0.18 12.76 10.76
N ALA A 163 -0.57 13.52 9.98
CA ALA A 163 -0.05 14.46 8.99
C ALA A 163 0.87 15.48 9.66
N VAL A 164 0.44 16.09 10.77
CA VAL A 164 1.25 17.02 11.57
C VAL A 164 2.58 16.41 12.00
N LYS A 165 2.57 15.21 12.60
CA LYS A 165 3.81 14.54 13.03
C LYS A 165 4.72 14.20 11.86
N TRP A 166 4.14 13.79 10.73
CA TRP A 166 4.88 13.45 9.53
C TRP A 166 5.58 14.68 8.94
N VAL A 167 4.90 15.81 8.81
CA VAL A 167 5.52 17.04 8.29
C VAL A 167 6.54 17.63 9.24
N GLN A 168 6.31 17.57 10.55
CA GLN A 168 7.29 17.98 11.56
C GLN A 168 8.57 17.14 11.44
N ALA A 169 8.44 15.82 11.31
CA ALA A 169 9.59 14.95 11.07
C ALA A 169 10.30 15.27 9.75
N LEU A 170 9.54 15.53 8.69
CA LEU A 170 10.08 15.81 7.37
C LEU A 170 10.83 17.15 7.32
N ASP A 171 10.31 18.20 7.96
CA ASP A 171 10.97 19.51 8.05
C ASP A 171 12.27 19.42 8.87
N VAL A 172 12.22 18.79 10.04
CA VAL A 172 13.43 18.59 10.88
C VAL A 172 14.48 17.78 10.13
N MET A 173 14.09 16.67 9.48
CA MET A 173 15.02 15.87 8.67
C MET A 173 15.63 16.71 7.55
N SER A 174 14.81 17.47 6.82
CA SER A 174 15.28 18.31 5.72
C SER A 174 16.29 19.37 6.19
N ARG A 175 16.04 20.01 7.34
CA ARG A 175 16.98 20.98 7.93
C ARG A 175 18.30 20.36 8.37
N VAL A 176 18.25 19.17 8.99
CA VAL A 176 19.46 18.44 9.39
C VAL A 176 20.29 18.06 8.17
N LEU A 177 19.65 17.60 7.10
CA LEU A 177 20.35 17.24 5.85
C LEU A 177 20.91 18.47 5.11
N SER A 178 20.16 19.59 5.05
CA SER A 178 20.63 20.81 4.39
C SER A 178 21.80 21.50 5.13
N GLN A 179 21.90 21.37 6.46
CA GLN A 179 23.06 21.89 7.20
C GLN A 179 24.36 21.21 6.78
N VAL A 180 24.29 19.93 6.40
CA VAL A 180 25.45 19.14 5.96
C VAL A 180 25.95 19.58 4.60
N GLU A 181 25.03 19.88 3.67
CA GLU A 181 25.40 20.41 2.35
C GLU A 181 26.07 21.80 2.41
N ALA A 182 25.78 22.58 3.46
CA ALA A 182 26.35 23.91 3.65
C ALA A 182 27.75 23.89 4.30
N ASP A 183 28.08 22.84 5.07
CA ASP A 183 29.35 22.67 5.78
C ASP A 183 30.39 21.82 5.00
N ALA A 184 30.02 21.27 3.84
CA ALA A 184 30.87 20.48 2.94
C ALA A 184 31.50 21.32 1.81
#